data_AF-I9RDV4-F1
#
_entry.id   AF-I9RDV4-F1
#
_cell.length_a   1.000
_cell.length_b   1.000
_cell.length_c   1.000
_cell.angle_alpha   90.00
_cell.angle_beta   90.00
_cell.angle_gamma   90.00
#
_symmetry.space_group_name_H-M   'P 1'
#
loop_
_entity.id
_entity.type
_entity.pdbx_description
1 polymer ?
#
loop_
_entity_poly.entity_id
_entity_poly.type
_entity_poly.pdbx_seq_one_letter_code
_entity_poly.pdbx_strand_id
1 'polypeptide(L)'
;MIRFSKIFFYITVAVLLVWQLPWCYAFLTLKPVKTPFTMYSSVLGDFVITQLDENKQLHRYDTKGNTYTQQQVDSLLPSLYVRQLTADERFPDTICGKAVSPKDIQLTNFTFKSVPSAINASQTGLYFLMESMSKRVDLKMPEDAFRFTDKGIEFIRMETNCIDEAKSKLFTDMLVQKGFAFPACYASGNPTTRKDYDEGYLVLDANHKLFHLKCTKGRPYVKAIQLPEGVLPEYVFITEFRSRRTLGYMVDSKHHFYIINSDGSLVKSALPGFDPAKDELTIFGNMFDWTVKLSTDKDDYYYALDATDYSLIKEHAYKDIRRSVPGLSFTSPDDKFVKPRF
;
A
#
# COMPACT_ATOMS: atom_id res chain seq x y z
N MET A 1 49.11 9.65 -33.18
CA MET A 1 48.08 9.89 -32.15
C MET A 1 46.64 9.85 -32.71
N ILE A 2 46.31 10.59 -33.78
CA ILE A 2 44.95 10.62 -34.36
C ILE A 2 44.45 9.24 -34.84
N ARG A 3 45.30 8.42 -35.46
CA ARG A 3 44.91 7.07 -35.94
C ARG A 3 44.58 6.11 -34.79
N PHE A 4 45.38 6.12 -33.72
CA PHE A 4 45.12 5.31 -32.53
C PHE A 4 43.85 5.74 -31.81
N SER A 5 43.62 7.05 -31.70
CA SER A 5 42.37 7.61 -31.12
C SER A 5 41.14 7.21 -31.94
N LYS A 6 41.21 7.23 -33.27
CA LYS A 6 40.11 6.75 -34.14
C LYS A 6 39.84 5.26 -33.96
N ILE A 7 40.87 4.42 -33.89
CA ILE A 7 40.72 2.98 -33.66
C ILE A 7 40.08 2.72 -32.29
N PHE A 8 40.57 3.37 -31.25
CA PHE A 8 40.01 3.26 -29.90
C PHE A 8 38.54 3.72 -29.84
N PHE A 9 38.21 4.82 -30.53
CA PHE A 9 36.83 5.28 -30.65
C PHE A 9 35.93 4.26 -31.34
N TYR A 10 36.35 3.69 -32.47
CA TYR A 10 35.56 2.67 -33.17
C TYR A 10 35.37 1.40 -32.35
N ILE A 11 36.39 0.95 -31.62
CA ILE A 11 36.27 -0.19 -30.70
C ILE A 11 35.27 0.13 -29.59
N THR A 12 35.36 1.32 -29.00
CA THR A 12 34.42 1.75 -27.94
C THR A 12 32.99 1.80 -28.45
N VAL A 13 32.76 2.38 -29.63
CA VAL A 13 31.44 2.41 -30.27
C VAL A 13 30.94 1.02 -30.61
N ALA A 14 31.79 0.12 -31.12
CA ALA A 14 31.40 -1.25 -31.42
C ALA A 14 30.98 -2.02 -30.16
N VAL A 15 31.74 -1.88 -29.06
CA VAL A 15 31.38 -2.48 -27.77
C VAL A 15 30.06 -1.92 -27.23
N LEU A 16 29.86 -0.60 -27.32
CA LEU A 16 28.61 0.05 -26.92
C LEU A 16 27.43 -0.44 -27.78
N LEU A 17 27.60 -0.59 -29.09
CA LEU A 17 26.54 -1.07 -29.97
C LEU A 17 26.18 -2.54 -29.72
N VAL A 18 27.18 -3.41 -29.53
CA VAL A 18 26.95 -4.82 -29.15
C VAL A 18 26.16 -4.92 -27.85
N TRP A 19 26.36 -3.97 -26.93
CA TRP A 19 25.64 -3.92 -25.67
C TRP A 19 24.24 -3.26 -25.78
N GLN A 20 24.12 -2.14 -26.49
CA GLN A 20 22.88 -1.35 -26.56
C GLN A 20 21.86 -1.97 -27.53
N LEU A 21 22.29 -2.62 -28.61
CA LEU A 21 21.39 -3.16 -29.63
C LEU A 21 20.47 -4.28 -29.10
N PRO A 22 20.96 -5.30 -28.35
CA PRO A 22 20.09 -6.30 -27.74
C PRO A 22 19.10 -5.70 -26.75
N TRP A 23 19.54 -4.73 -25.94
CA TRP A 23 18.68 -4.02 -24.99
C TRP A 23 17.60 -3.21 -25.71
N CYS A 24 17.96 -2.43 -26.74
CA CYS A 24 17.00 -1.70 -27.57
C CYS A 24 16.02 -2.63 -28.29
N TYR A 25 16.50 -3.77 -28.80
CA TYR A 25 15.64 -4.77 -29.44
C TYR A 25 14.65 -5.37 -28.44
N ALA A 26 15.12 -5.78 -27.25
CA ALA A 26 14.26 -6.29 -26.18
C ALA A 26 13.21 -5.22 -25.78
N PHE A 27 13.65 -3.98 -25.54
CA PHE A 27 12.79 -2.86 -25.18
C PHE A 27 11.71 -2.56 -26.23
N LEU A 28 12.07 -2.59 -27.53
CA LEU A 28 11.12 -2.32 -28.62
C LEU A 28 10.17 -3.49 -28.90
N THR A 29 10.59 -4.73 -28.64
CA THR A 29 9.78 -5.94 -28.88
C THR A 29 8.97 -6.39 -27.67
N LEU A 30 9.20 -5.76 -26.51
CA LEU A 30 8.45 -5.99 -25.29
C LEU A 30 6.98 -5.65 -25.49
N LYS A 31 6.16 -6.71 -25.53
CA LYS A 31 4.71 -6.59 -25.37
C LYS A 31 4.42 -6.58 -23.87
N PRO A 32 3.95 -5.46 -23.30
CA PRO A 32 3.53 -5.47 -21.90
C PRO A 32 2.39 -6.46 -21.74
N VAL A 33 2.62 -7.54 -20.98
CA VAL A 33 1.55 -8.45 -20.58
C VAL A 33 0.67 -7.68 -19.60
N LYS A 34 -0.44 -7.13 -20.10
CA LYS A 34 -1.43 -6.48 -19.24
C LYS A 34 -2.18 -7.57 -18.50
N THR A 35 -1.94 -7.64 -17.19
CA THR A 35 -2.69 -8.55 -16.34
C THR A 35 -4.17 -8.17 -16.36
N PRO A 36 -5.08 -9.14 -16.54
CA PRO A 36 -6.51 -8.86 -16.53
C PRO A 36 -6.92 -8.17 -15.24
N PHE A 37 -7.81 -7.18 -15.34
CA PHE A 37 -8.42 -6.56 -14.17
C PHE A 37 -9.41 -7.55 -13.56
N THR A 38 -9.14 -8.00 -12.34
CA THR A 38 -9.90 -9.08 -11.69
C THR A 38 -10.42 -8.59 -10.35
N MET A 39 -11.73 -8.76 -10.13
CA MET A 39 -12.43 -8.34 -8.91
C MET A 39 -13.38 -9.44 -8.45
N TYR A 40 -13.41 -9.71 -7.15
CA TYR A 40 -14.37 -10.64 -6.59
C TYR A 40 -15.77 -10.00 -6.55
N SER A 41 -16.78 -10.77 -6.94
CA SER A 41 -18.18 -10.37 -6.83
C SER A 41 -18.86 -11.22 -5.77
N SER A 42 -19.25 -10.58 -4.65
CA SER A 42 -20.09 -11.21 -3.63
C SER A 42 -21.50 -11.58 -4.15
N VAL A 43 -21.95 -10.96 -5.24
CA VAL A 43 -23.25 -11.28 -5.89
C VAL A 43 -23.14 -12.59 -6.68
N LEU A 44 -22.03 -12.79 -7.40
CA LEU A 44 -21.79 -13.99 -8.21
C LEU A 44 -21.20 -15.14 -7.39
N GLY A 45 -20.48 -14.84 -6.32
CA GLY A 45 -19.63 -15.80 -5.61
C GLY A 45 -18.37 -16.18 -6.39
N ASP A 46 -17.94 -15.34 -7.34
CA ASP A 46 -16.82 -15.60 -8.24
C ASP A 46 -16.09 -14.32 -8.65
N PHE A 47 -14.87 -14.46 -9.19
CA PHE A 47 -14.12 -13.38 -9.80
C PHE A 47 -14.71 -13.00 -11.15
N VAL A 48 -14.89 -11.70 -11.36
CA VAL A 48 -15.19 -11.08 -12.64
C VAL A 48 -13.87 -10.55 -13.21
N ILE A 49 -13.50 -11.08 -14.37
CA ILE A 49 -12.25 -10.80 -15.07
C ILE A 49 -12.57 -9.91 -16.28
N THR A 50 -11.87 -8.78 -16.37
CA THR A 50 -11.93 -7.87 -17.51
C THR A 50 -10.57 -7.84 -18.20
N GLN A 51 -10.54 -8.31 -19.44
CA GLN A 51 -9.33 -8.40 -20.24
C GLN A 51 -9.51 -7.71 -21.60
N LEU A 52 -8.43 -7.11 -22.09
CA LEU A 52 -8.37 -6.59 -23.44
C LEU A 52 -7.80 -7.67 -24.37
N ASP A 53 -8.52 -8.02 -25.43
CA ASP A 53 -8.02 -8.90 -26.49
C ASP A 53 -7.02 -8.18 -27.42
N GLU A 54 -6.32 -8.94 -28.27
CA GLU A 54 -5.37 -8.43 -29.27
C GLU A 54 -6.01 -7.37 -30.19
N ASN A 55 -7.30 -7.51 -30.47
CA ASN A 55 -8.10 -6.57 -31.27
C ASN A 55 -8.54 -5.32 -30.49
N LYS A 56 -8.04 -5.10 -29.26
CA LYS A 56 -8.44 -4.03 -28.34
C LYS A 56 -9.91 -4.08 -27.93
N GLN A 57 -10.55 -5.24 -28.02
CA GLN A 57 -11.92 -5.45 -27.54
C GLN A 57 -11.90 -5.86 -26.07
N LEU A 58 -12.85 -5.34 -25.28
CA LEU A 58 -12.99 -5.66 -23.87
C LEU A 58 -13.84 -6.92 -23.69
N HIS A 59 -13.23 -7.98 -23.20
CA HIS A 59 -13.91 -9.21 -22.80
C HIS A 59 -14.08 -9.23 -21.30
N ARG A 60 -15.29 -9.52 -20.86
CA ARG A 60 -15.65 -9.63 -19.44
C ARG A 60 -16.23 -11.01 -19.20
N TYR A 61 -15.61 -11.78 -18.33
CA TYR A 61 -15.98 -13.16 -18.07
C TYR A 61 -15.71 -13.56 -16.63
N ASP A 62 -16.30 -14.66 -16.16
CA ASP A 62 -15.99 -15.25 -14.85
C ASP A 62 -15.01 -16.43 -14.95
N THR A 63 -14.57 -16.98 -13.83
CA THR A 63 -13.64 -18.13 -13.83
C THR A 63 -14.22 -19.40 -14.46
N LYS A 64 -15.54 -19.46 -14.68
CA LYS A 64 -16.25 -20.57 -15.35
C LYS A 64 -16.37 -20.36 -16.87
N GLY A 65 -15.99 -19.19 -17.38
CA GLY A 65 -16.05 -18.84 -18.80
C GLY A 65 -17.36 -18.23 -19.26
N ASN A 66 -18.29 -17.88 -18.36
CA ASN A 66 -19.50 -17.16 -18.75
C ASN A 66 -19.13 -15.72 -19.12
N THR A 67 -19.68 -15.20 -20.22
CA THR A 67 -19.40 -13.84 -20.69
C THR A 67 -20.51 -12.88 -20.29
N TYR A 68 -20.12 -11.63 -20.00
CA TYR A 68 -21.02 -10.60 -19.50
C TYR A 68 -20.90 -9.32 -20.32
N THR A 69 -22.04 -8.64 -20.50
CA THR A 69 -22.05 -7.28 -21.01
C THR A 69 -21.54 -6.30 -19.95
N GLN A 70 -21.20 -5.08 -20.36
CA GLN A 70 -20.79 -4.04 -19.42
C GLN A 70 -21.85 -3.79 -18.33
N GLN A 71 -23.11 -3.66 -18.75
CA GLN A 71 -24.23 -3.39 -17.83
C GLN A 71 -24.48 -4.54 -16.84
N GLN A 72 -24.21 -5.79 -17.25
CA GLN A 72 -24.25 -6.94 -16.35
C GLN A 72 -23.10 -6.87 -15.34
N VAL A 73 -21.87 -6.59 -15.78
CA VAL A 73 -20.73 -6.44 -14.87
C VAL A 73 -20.93 -5.32 -13.86
N ASP A 74 -21.48 -4.19 -14.27
CA ASP A 74 -21.80 -3.08 -13.37
C ASP A 74 -22.71 -3.56 -12.23
N SER A 75 -23.66 -4.44 -12.54
CA SER A 75 -24.62 -5.01 -11.57
C SER A 75 -24.02 -6.15 -10.74
N LEU A 76 -23.01 -6.85 -11.25
CA LEU A 76 -22.27 -7.90 -10.53
C LEU A 76 -21.24 -7.31 -9.56
N LEU A 77 -20.71 -6.12 -9.84
CA LEU A 77 -19.75 -5.40 -9.00
C LEU A 77 -20.33 -4.07 -8.50
N PRO A 78 -21.45 -4.09 -7.77
CA PRO A 78 -22.17 -2.87 -7.39
C PRO A 78 -21.36 -1.98 -6.45
N SER A 79 -20.45 -2.54 -5.66
CA SER A 79 -19.55 -1.78 -4.81
C SER A 79 -18.56 -0.94 -5.63
N LEU A 80 -18.02 -1.50 -6.71
CA LEU A 80 -17.08 -0.80 -7.60
C LEU A 80 -17.78 0.24 -8.48
N TYR A 81 -18.95 -0.11 -9.04
CA TYR A 81 -19.69 0.71 -10.00
C TYR A 81 -20.82 1.53 -9.37
N VAL A 82 -20.73 1.82 -8.06
CA VAL A 82 -21.75 2.57 -7.31
C VAL A 82 -22.19 3.86 -8.01
N ARG A 83 -21.25 4.62 -8.58
CA ARG A 83 -21.56 5.88 -9.27
C ARG A 83 -22.37 5.67 -10.55
N GLN A 84 -21.98 4.68 -11.35
CA GLN A 84 -22.67 4.35 -12.60
C GLN A 84 -24.07 3.80 -12.31
N LEU A 85 -24.19 2.83 -11.40
CA LEU A 85 -25.47 2.26 -11.01
C LEU A 85 -26.43 3.29 -10.39
N THR A 86 -25.91 4.25 -9.63
CA THR A 86 -26.75 5.32 -9.06
C THR A 86 -27.24 6.26 -10.16
N ALA A 87 -26.39 6.63 -11.13
CA ALA A 87 -26.78 7.46 -12.26
C ALA A 87 -27.83 6.79 -13.16
N ASP A 88 -27.75 5.46 -13.28
CA ASP A 88 -28.68 4.66 -14.06
C ASP A 88 -29.94 4.24 -13.26
N GLU A 89 -30.11 4.71 -12.02
CA GLU A 89 -31.22 4.34 -11.11
C GLU A 89 -31.35 2.80 -10.90
N ARG A 90 -30.23 2.09 -10.98
CA ARG A 90 -30.13 0.63 -10.92
C ARG A 90 -29.38 0.11 -9.71
N PHE A 91 -28.99 0.99 -8.79
CA PHE A 91 -28.30 0.57 -7.59
C PHE A 91 -29.23 -0.30 -6.72
N PRO A 92 -28.82 -1.52 -6.34
CA PRO A 92 -29.68 -2.43 -5.61
C PRO A 92 -29.90 -1.94 -4.17
N ASP A 93 -31.14 -2.05 -3.67
CA ASP A 93 -31.46 -1.73 -2.27
C ASP A 93 -30.88 -2.77 -1.28
N THR A 94 -30.54 -3.96 -1.77
CA THR A 94 -30.01 -5.07 -0.97
C THR A 94 -28.93 -5.82 -1.74
N ILE A 95 -27.79 -6.08 -1.07
CA ILE A 95 -26.69 -6.91 -1.58
C ILE A 95 -26.44 -8.01 -0.55
N CYS A 96 -26.41 -9.28 -0.99
CA CYS A 96 -26.15 -10.45 -0.13
C CYS A 96 -27.06 -10.49 1.13
N GLY A 97 -28.32 -10.08 0.99
CA GLY A 97 -29.30 -10.04 2.09
C GLY A 97 -29.15 -8.88 3.08
N LYS A 98 -28.21 -7.94 2.86
CA LYS A 98 -28.06 -6.73 3.68
C LYS A 98 -28.57 -5.51 2.91
N ALA A 99 -29.39 -4.70 3.57
CA ALA A 99 -29.81 -3.41 3.02
C ALA A 99 -28.59 -2.50 2.85
N VAL A 100 -28.49 -1.84 1.70
CA VAL A 100 -27.35 -0.98 1.36
C VAL A 100 -27.81 0.33 0.74
N SER A 101 -27.07 1.40 1.01
CA SER A 101 -27.17 2.64 0.26
C SER A 101 -25.88 2.94 -0.49
N PRO A 102 -25.92 3.78 -1.54
CA PRO A 102 -24.71 4.27 -2.20
C PRO A 102 -23.74 4.96 -1.24
N LYS A 103 -24.27 5.62 -0.20
CA LYS A 103 -23.47 6.29 0.84
C LYS A 103 -22.71 5.29 1.70
N ASP A 104 -23.34 4.19 2.08
CA ASP A 104 -22.68 3.16 2.90
C ASP A 104 -21.50 2.54 2.14
N ILE A 105 -21.71 2.21 0.86
CA ILE A 105 -20.64 1.70 -0.02
C ILE A 105 -19.49 2.69 -0.13
N GLN A 106 -19.76 3.99 -0.33
CA GLN A 106 -18.72 5.01 -0.41
C GLN A 106 -17.92 5.19 0.89
N LEU A 107 -18.55 4.93 2.05
CA LEU A 107 -17.87 5.01 3.34
C LEU A 107 -17.03 3.77 3.63
N THR A 108 -17.46 2.60 3.16
CA THR A 108 -16.79 1.31 3.42
C THR A 108 -15.77 0.93 2.36
N ASN A 109 -15.90 1.43 1.13
CA ASN A 109 -14.97 1.13 0.07
C ASN A 109 -13.62 1.78 0.33
N PHE A 110 -12.56 1.01 0.14
CA PHE A 110 -11.20 1.54 0.21
C PHE A 110 -10.28 0.83 -0.78
N THR A 111 -9.15 1.46 -1.04
CA THR A 111 -8.04 0.85 -1.74
C THR A 111 -6.77 1.07 -0.93
N PHE A 112 -6.03 0.00 -0.73
CA PHE A 112 -4.71 0.03 -0.13
C PHE A 112 -3.70 -0.54 -1.11
N LYS A 113 -2.51 0.05 -1.17
CA LYS A 113 -1.43 -0.41 -2.03
C LYS A 113 -0.10 -0.33 -1.30
N SER A 114 0.59 -1.46 -1.20
CA SER A 114 1.99 -1.57 -0.81
C SER A 114 2.82 -1.92 -2.03
N VAL A 115 3.87 -1.13 -2.31
CA VAL A 115 4.80 -1.37 -3.42
C VAL A 115 6.23 -1.47 -2.89
N PRO A 116 7.03 -2.43 -3.36
CA PRO A 116 8.42 -2.61 -2.94
C PRO A 116 9.26 -1.33 -3.05
N SER A 117 9.07 -0.56 -4.13
CA SER A 117 9.80 0.68 -4.35
C SER A 117 9.57 1.74 -3.27
N ALA A 118 8.38 1.77 -2.65
CA ALA A 118 8.08 2.70 -1.55
C ALA A 118 8.67 2.21 -0.23
N ILE A 119 8.73 0.88 -0.03
CA ILE A 119 9.33 0.26 1.16
C ILE A 119 10.86 0.40 1.16
N ASN A 120 11.48 0.15 0.01
CA ASN A 120 12.93 0.16 -0.15
C ASN A 120 13.50 1.58 -0.34
N ALA A 121 12.66 2.57 -0.63
CA ALA A 121 13.11 3.95 -0.72
C ALA A 121 13.78 4.42 0.57
N SER A 122 14.89 5.15 0.43
CA SER A 122 15.55 5.76 1.58
C SER A 122 14.62 6.78 2.23
N GLN A 123 14.30 6.56 3.51
CA GLN A 123 13.53 7.51 4.30
C GLN A 123 14.45 8.64 4.78
N THR A 124 13.95 9.88 4.76
CA THR A 124 14.71 11.06 5.23
C THR A 124 14.82 11.12 6.75
N GLY A 125 13.97 10.36 7.47
CA GLY A 125 13.86 10.41 8.94
C GLY A 125 13.18 11.67 9.47
N LEU A 126 12.58 12.49 8.59
CA LEU A 126 11.79 13.67 8.92
C LEU A 126 10.31 13.42 8.64
N TYR A 127 9.48 13.75 9.61
CA TYR A 127 8.05 13.44 9.62
C TYR A 127 7.22 14.67 9.98
N PHE A 128 5.91 14.61 9.75
CA PHE A 128 4.98 15.70 10.07
C PHE A 128 3.83 15.16 10.91
N LEU A 129 3.67 15.70 12.11
CA LEU A 129 2.59 15.30 13.00
C LEU A 129 1.44 16.30 12.94
N MET A 130 0.36 15.93 12.25
CA MET A 130 -0.82 16.78 12.12
C MET A 130 -1.72 16.65 13.36
N GLU A 131 -2.59 17.63 13.55
CA GLU A 131 -3.60 17.61 14.61
C GLU A 131 -4.78 16.71 14.23
N SER A 132 -4.93 15.58 14.91
CA SER A 132 -5.96 14.57 14.63
C SER A 132 -7.37 14.99 15.05
N MET A 133 -7.51 15.96 15.96
CA MET A 133 -8.79 16.58 16.36
C MET A 133 -8.81 18.08 16.03
N SER A 134 -8.66 18.41 14.75
CA SER A 134 -8.83 19.78 14.28
C SER A 134 -10.26 20.27 14.52
N LYS A 135 -10.41 21.52 14.99
CA LYS A 135 -11.71 22.20 15.06
C LYS A 135 -12.24 22.61 13.66
N ARG A 136 -11.39 22.52 12.63
CA ARG A 136 -11.71 22.86 11.25
C ARG A 136 -11.83 21.59 10.42
N VAL A 137 -12.66 21.64 9.38
CA VAL A 137 -12.86 20.54 8.42
C VAL A 137 -11.55 20.19 7.71
N ASP A 138 -10.77 21.20 7.32
CA ASP A 138 -9.49 20.99 6.64
C ASP A 138 -8.35 20.74 7.62
N LEU A 139 -7.55 19.73 7.31
CA LEU A 139 -6.27 19.49 7.96
C LEU A 139 -5.24 20.51 7.51
N LYS A 140 -4.41 20.96 8.46
CA LYS A 140 -3.32 21.90 8.20
C LYS A 140 -1.98 21.22 8.38
N MET A 141 -1.02 21.57 7.54
CA MET A 141 0.37 21.18 7.78
C MET A 141 0.87 21.84 9.06
N PRO A 142 1.60 21.09 9.92
CA PRO A 142 2.24 21.67 11.09
C PRO A 142 3.35 22.65 10.68
N GLU A 143 3.70 23.57 11.57
CA GLU A 143 4.83 24.52 11.41
C GLU A 143 6.17 23.87 11.80
N ASP A 144 6.13 22.66 12.36
CA ASP A 144 7.28 21.86 12.72
C ASP A 144 7.30 20.51 11.99
N ALA A 145 8.51 20.03 11.75
CA ALA A 145 8.78 18.63 11.42
C ALA A 145 9.26 17.92 12.68
N PHE A 146 9.18 16.60 12.74
CA PHE A 146 9.78 15.83 13.82
C PHE A 146 10.70 14.73 13.31
N ARG A 147 11.63 14.32 14.17
CA ARG A 147 12.49 13.16 13.95
C ARG A 147 12.63 12.33 15.22
N PHE A 148 12.94 11.06 15.07
CA PHE A 148 13.37 10.21 16.17
C PHE A 148 14.89 10.26 16.30
N THR A 149 15.37 10.35 17.54
CA THR A 149 16.78 10.21 17.91
C THR A 149 16.95 9.07 18.91
N ASP A 150 18.18 8.74 19.27
CA ASP A 150 18.46 7.71 20.28
C ASP A 150 17.94 8.08 21.68
N LYS A 151 17.65 9.36 21.92
CA LYS A 151 17.25 9.88 23.24
C LYS A 151 15.76 10.22 23.33
N GLY A 152 15.09 10.42 22.20
CA GLY A 152 13.72 10.93 22.20
C GLY A 152 13.20 11.30 20.83
N ILE A 153 12.11 12.06 20.84
CA ILE A 153 11.51 12.69 19.66
C ILE A 153 11.78 14.18 19.71
N GLU A 154 12.30 14.73 18.62
CA GLU A 154 12.63 16.15 18.50
C GLU A 154 11.70 16.80 17.47
N PHE A 155 11.04 17.88 17.85
CA PHE A 155 10.27 18.75 16.96
C PHE A 155 11.14 19.94 16.55
N ILE A 156 11.28 20.15 15.24
CA ILE A 156 12.11 21.18 14.63
C ILE A 156 11.19 22.19 13.96
N ARG A 157 11.19 23.43 14.44
CA ARG A 157 10.43 24.52 13.82
C ARG A 157 11.02 24.84 12.46
N MET A 158 10.20 24.77 11.41
CA MET A 158 10.70 24.94 10.04
C MET A 158 11.17 26.37 9.74
N GLU A 159 10.56 27.38 10.36
CA GLU A 159 10.92 28.78 10.17
C GLU A 159 12.32 29.10 10.69
N THR A 160 12.66 28.61 11.89
CA THR A 160 13.91 28.98 12.58
C THR A 160 14.96 27.86 12.59
N ASN A 161 14.60 26.67 12.10
CA ASN A 161 15.41 25.45 12.18
C ASN A 161 15.93 25.15 13.60
N CYS A 162 15.12 25.48 14.62
CA CYS A 162 15.45 25.27 16.03
C CYS A 162 14.55 24.19 16.62
N ILE A 163 15.07 23.47 17.61
CA ILE A 163 14.31 22.47 18.35
C ILE A 163 13.30 23.17 19.27
N ASP A 164 12.05 22.73 19.23
CA ASP A 164 11.05 23.07 20.23
C ASP A 164 11.23 22.16 21.44
N GLU A 165 12.08 22.58 22.38
CA GLU A 165 12.44 21.80 23.57
C GLU A 165 11.22 21.42 24.42
N ALA A 166 10.25 22.32 24.55
CA ALA A 166 9.05 22.09 25.36
C ALA A 166 8.17 21.00 24.74
N LYS A 167 7.90 21.07 23.43
CA LYS A 167 7.12 20.07 22.70
C LYS A 167 7.85 18.73 22.63
N SER A 168 9.16 18.76 22.33
CA SER A 168 10.01 17.57 22.25
C SER A 168 10.04 16.81 23.57
N LYS A 169 10.24 17.52 24.69
CA LYS A 169 10.19 16.94 26.03
C LYS A 169 8.82 16.33 26.34
N LEU A 170 7.74 17.05 26.05
CA LEU A 170 6.38 16.57 26.31
C LEU A 170 6.07 15.24 25.60
N PHE A 171 6.43 15.12 24.33
CA PHE A 171 6.22 13.91 23.56
C PHE A 171 7.17 12.77 23.98
N THR A 172 8.44 13.10 24.25
CA THR A 172 9.43 12.12 24.73
C THR A 172 9.00 11.52 26.08
N ASP A 173 8.62 12.37 27.04
CA ASP A 173 8.19 11.92 28.37
C ASP A 173 6.96 10.98 28.27
N MET A 174 6.00 11.28 27.38
CA MET A 174 4.84 10.42 27.14
C MET A 174 5.21 9.06 26.52
N LEU A 175 6.12 9.05 25.53
CA LEU A 175 6.61 7.81 24.92
C LEU A 175 7.32 6.92 25.95
N VAL A 176 8.22 7.50 26.75
CA VAL A 176 8.92 6.79 27.83
C VAL A 176 7.93 6.26 28.86
N GLN A 177 6.94 7.07 29.27
CA GLN A 177 5.90 6.65 30.21
C GLN A 177 5.10 5.45 29.70
N LYS A 178 4.90 5.33 28.38
CA LYS A 178 4.24 4.18 27.75
C LYS A 178 5.17 3.00 27.47
N GLY A 179 6.44 3.10 27.83
CA GLY A 179 7.42 2.03 27.71
C GLY A 179 8.05 1.90 26.31
N PHE A 180 8.05 3.00 25.53
CA PHE A 180 8.71 3.05 24.23
C PHE A 180 10.23 3.06 24.40
N ALA A 181 10.94 2.20 23.66
CA ALA A 181 12.40 2.19 23.60
C ALA A 181 12.92 2.92 22.34
N PHE A 182 13.71 3.97 22.54
CA PHE A 182 14.36 4.69 21.45
C PHE A 182 15.63 3.97 20.96
N PRO A 183 16.06 4.19 19.71
CA PRO A 183 15.37 4.95 18.65
C PRO A 183 14.19 4.17 18.04
N ALA A 184 13.31 4.86 17.31
CA ALA A 184 12.29 4.18 16.51
C ALA A 184 12.95 3.44 15.33
N CYS A 185 12.61 2.17 15.11
CA CYS A 185 13.14 1.40 13.98
C CYS A 185 12.29 1.55 12.71
N TYR A 186 11.01 1.88 12.87
CA TYR A 186 10.09 2.11 11.76
C TYR A 186 8.99 3.10 12.14
N ALA A 187 8.61 4.00 11.24
CA ALA A 187 7.50 4.93 11.45
C ALA A 187 6.66 5.05 10.17
N SER A 188 5.38 4.72 10.30
CA SER A 188 4.40 4.74 9.21
C SER A 188 3.40 5.84 9.45
N GLY A 189 3.37 6.82 8.55
CA GLY A 189 2.49 7.98 8.61
C GLY A 189 2.05 8.40 7.21
N ASN A 190 0.97 9.16 7.13
CA ASN A 190 0.50 9.75 5.88
C ASN A 190 0.53 11.29 5.96
N PRO A 191 1.65 11.95 5.62
CA PRO A 191 1.81 13.40 5.77
C PRO A 191 1.13 14.18 4.63
N THR A 192 -0.19 14.01 4.47
CA THR A 192 -1.00 14.72 3.47
C THR A 192 -2.20 15.40 4.13
N THR A 193 -2.54 16.60 3.65
CA THR A 193 -3.74 17.34 4.09
C THR A 193 -5.00 16.95 3.32
N ARG A 194 -4.89 16.08 2.29
CA ARG A 194 -6.02 15.70 1.42
C ARG A 194 -6.95 14.64 2.01
N LYS A 195 -6.60 14.09 3.18
CA LYS A 195 -7.37 13.08 3.89
C LYS A 195 -8.46 13.73 4.76
N ASP A 196 -9.54 13.00 5.01
CA ASP A 196 -10.68 13.51 5.79
C ASP A 196 -10.36 13.67 7.29
N TYR A 197 -9.36 12.93 7.78
CA TYR A 197 -8.87 12.97 9.16
C TYR A 197 -7.46 12.38 9.26
N ASP A 198 -6.76 12.66 10.35
CA ASP A 198 -5.40 12.19 10.62
C ASP A 198 -5.41 11.19 11.79
N GLU A 199 -4.77 10.03 11.61
CA GLU A 199 -4.54 9.06 12.69
C GLU A 199 -3.09 9.04 13.19
N GLY A 200 -2.28 10.01 12.78
CA GLY A 200 -0.87 10.09 13.13
C GLY A 200 -0.07 8.93 12.56
N TYR A 201 0.60 8.20 13.44
CA TYR A 201 1.64 7.25 13.10
C TYR A 201 1.48 5.91 13.82
N LEU A 202 1.76 4.83 13.09
CA LEU A 202 2.16 3.55 13.68
C LEU A 202 3.68 3.50 13.73
N VAL A 203 4.24 3.25 14.91
CA VAL A 203 5.68 3.32 15.16
C VAL A 203 6.14 2.02 15.82
N LEU A 204 7.25 1.49 15.32
CA LEU A 204 7.98 0.40 15.94
C LEU A 204 9.16 0.97 16.72
N ASP A 205 9.27 0.57 17.98
CA ASP A 205 10.38 0.96 18.85
C ASP A 205 11.63 0.08 18.61
N ALA A 206 12.74 0.35 19.30
CA ALA A 206 13.99 -0.41 19.17
C ALA A 206 13.84 -1.92 19.48
N ASN A 207 12.83 -2.30 20.25
CA ASN A 207 12.52 -3.68 20.62
C ASN A 207 11.39 -4.28 19.75
N HIS A 208 11.03 -3.63 18.64
CA HIS A 208 9.94 -4.02 17.76
C HIS A 208 8.57 -4.10 18.47
N LYS A 209 8.34 -3.26 19.48
CA LYS A 209 7.00 -3.06 20.05
C LYS A 209 6.24 -2.03 19.23
N LEU A 210 4.94 -2.25 19.06
CA LEU A 210 4.06 -1.40 18.25
C LEU A 210 3.36 -0.33 19.09
N PHE A 211 3.43 0.91 18.63
CA PHE A 211 2.78 2.07 19.24
C PHE A 211 1.99 2.87 18.22
N HIS A 212 0.84 3.37 18.66
CA HIS A 212 0.06 4.38 17.97
C HIS A 212 0.37 5.76 18.56
N LEU A 213 0.98 6.63 17.76
CA LEU A 213 1.38 7.99 18.12
C LEU A 213 0.55 9.00 17.32
N LYS A 214 -0.15 9.92 17.98
CA LYS A 214 -0.81 11.05 17.30
C LYS A 214 -0.85 12.31 18.15
N CYS A 215 -1.20 13.44 17.53
CA CYS A 215 -1.43 14.70 18.23
C CYS A 215 -2.92 14.95 18.38
N THR A 216 -3.38 15.17 19.61
CA THR A 216 -4.78 15.47 19.91
C THR A 216 -4.90 16.70 20.77
N LYS A 217 -5.54 17.75 20.27
CA LYS A 217 -5.69 19.07 20.91
C LYS A 217 -4.34 19.62 21.41
N GLY A 218 -3.30 19.49 20.59
CA GLY A 218 -1.94 19.93 20.89
C GLY A 218 -1.19 19.08 21.92
N ARG A 219 -1.72 17.92 22.30
CA ARG A 219 -1.09 17.00 23.27
C ARG A 219 -0.73 15.66 22.63
N PRO A 220 0.36 15.02 23.08
CA PRO A 220 0.69 13.68 22.63
C PRO A 220 -0.37 12.68 23.07
N TYR A 221 -0.81 11.86 22.13
CA TYR A 221 -1.48 10.60 22.40
C TYR A 221 -0.53 9.48 22.02
N VAL A 222 -0.28 8.59 22.97
CA VAL A 222 0.54 7.38 22.76
C VAL A 222 -0.20 6.19 23.34
N LYS A 223 -0.42 5.17 22.52
CA LYS A 223 -1.01 3.90 22.92
C LYS A 223 -0.13 2.74 22.46
N ALA A 224 0.31 1.91 23.39
CA ALA A 224 0.94 0.63 23.07
C ALA A 224 -0.13 -0.33 22.52
N ILE A 225 0.18 -0.98 21.40
CA ILE A 225 -0.67 -2.02 20.80
C ILE A 225 -0.07 -3.35 21.23
N GLN A 226 -0.85 -4.14 21.98
CA GLN A 226 -0.39 -5.43 22.45
C GLN A 226 -0.41 -6.44 21.31
N LEU A 227 0.72 -7.09 21.09
CA LEU A 227 0.89 -8.10 20.06
C LEU A 227 0.75 -9.50 20.68
N PRO A 228 0.20 -10.48 19.96
CA PRO A 228 0.19 -11.87 20.41
C PRO A 228 1.61 -12.40 20.65
N GLU A 229 1.75 -13.37 21.54
CA GLU A 229 3.04 -13.95 21.87
C GLU A 229 3.71 -14.57 20.62
N GLY A 230 5.00 -14.28 20.43
CA GLY A 230 5.79 -14.77 19.29
C GLY A 230 5.55 -14.03 17.97
N VAL A 231 4.71 -12.99 17.93
CA VAL A 231 4.53 -12.10 16.78
C VAL A 231 5.53 -10.95 16.87
N LEU A 232 6.46 -10.89 15.91
CA LEU A 232 7.45 -9.83 15.81
C LEU A 232 7.12 -8.96 14.59
N PRO A 233 6.72 -7.69 14.76
CA PRO A 233 6.36 -6.82 13.65
C PRO A 233 7.60 -6.34 12.90
N GLU A 234 7.50 -6.30 11.58
CA GLU A 234 8.57 -5.83 10.70
C GLU A 234 8.12 -4.60 9.89
N TYR A 235 6.91 -4.67 9.33
CA TYR A 235 6.31 -3.56 8.57
C TYR A 235 4.96 -3.18 9.15
N VAL A 236 4.68 -1.88 9.17
CA VAL A 236 3.37 -1.35 9.58
C VAL A 236 2.89 -0.27 8.62
N PHE A 237 1.58 -0.20 8.44
CA PHE A 237 0.93 0.69 7.49
C PHE A 237 -0.21 1.40 8.19
N ILE A 238 -0.08 2.70 8.47
CA ILE A 238 -1.23 3.46 8.94
C ILE A 238 -2.28 3.58 7.82
N THR A 239 -3.55 3.52 8.19
CA THR A 239 -4.66 3.72 7.25
C THR A 239 -5.65 4.73 7.80
N GLU A 240 -6.25 5.53 6.91
CA GLU A 240 -7.20 6.58 7.27
C GLU A 240 -8.48 6.44 6.44
N PHE A 241 -9.01 5.21 6.39
CA PHE A 241 -10.23 4.93 5.64
C PHE A 241 -11.44 5.60 6.28
N ARG A 242 -12.40 6.04 5.46
CA ARG A 242 -13.61 6.75 5.91
C ARG A 242 -14.43 6.00 6.95
N SER A 243 -14.43 4.68 6.87
CA SER A 243 -15.16 3.81 7.82
C SER A 243 -14.60 3.84 9.24
N ARG A 244 -13.33 4.25 9.43
CA ARG A 244 -12.60 4.27 10.71
C ARG A 244 -12.59 2.92 11.47
N ARG A 245 -12.84 1.81 10.79
CA ARG A 245 -12.83 0.46 11.38
C ARG A 245 -11.41 -0.06 11.58
N THR A 246 -10.54 0.26 10.63
CA THR A 246 -9.15 -0.22 10.58
C THR A 246 -8.21 0.95 10.86
N LEU A 247 -7.33 0.79 11.85
CA LEU A 247 -6.26 1.73 12.15
C LEU A 247 -5.10 1.56 11.18
N GLY A 248 -4.77 0.32 10.84
CA GLY A 248 -3.67 0.02 9.93
C GLY A 248 -3.48 -1.45 9.66
N TYR A 249 -2.39 -1.75 8.98
CA TYR A 249 -1.94 -3.12 8.69
C TYR A 249 -0.55 -3.38 9.24
N MET A 250 -0.23 -4.64 9.44
CA MET A 250 1.08 -5.08 9.91
C MET A 250 1.51 -6.35 9.20
N VAL A 251 2.81 -6.47 8.94
CA VAL A 251 3.45 -7.70 8.50
C VAL A 251 4.50 -8.11 9.53
N ASP A 252 4.43 -9.36 9.98
CA ASP A 252 5.41 -9.91 10.92
C ASP A 252 6.67 -10.43 10.19
N SER A 253 7.70 -10.78 10.96
CA SER A 253 8.96 -11.35 10.43
C SER A 253 8.81 -12.72 9.76
N LYS A 254 7.62 -13.34 9.83
CA LYS A 254 7.25 -14.57 9.11
C LYS A 254 6.38 -14.24 7.89
N HIS A 255 6.30 -12.97 7.50
CA HIS A 255 5.55 -12.45 6.37
C HIS A 255 4.02 -12.61 6.48
N HIS A 256 3.48 -12.90 7.67
CA HIS A 256 2.04 -12.95 7.86
C HIS A 256 1.43 -11.56 7.89
N PHE A 257 0.27 -11.40 7.27
CA PHE A 257 -0.47 -10.15 7.25
C PHE A 257 -1.51 -10.07 8.38
N TYR A 258 -1.55 -8.92 9.05
CA TYR A 258 -2.49 -8.63 10.13
C TYR A 258 -3.20 -7.30 9.90
N ILE A 259 -4.45 -7.26 10.34
CA ILE A 259 -5.29 -6.07 10.40
C ILE A 259 -5.24 -5.55 11.83
N ILE A 260 -4.95 -4.26 11.99
CA ILE A 260 -5.02 -3.53 13.25
C ILE A 260 -6.34 -2.75 13.24
N ASN A 261 -7.28 -3.15 14.09
CA ASN A 261 -8.55 -2.44 14.24
C ASN A 261 -8.36 -1.12 14.98
N SER A 262 -9.34 -0.22 14.89
CA SER A 262 -9.30 1.10 15.55
C SER A 262 -9.23 1.04 17.07
N ASP A 263 -9.67 -0.06 17.69
CA ASP A 263 -9.51 -0.33 19.12
C ASP A 263 -8.11 -0.86 19.49
N GLY A 264 -7.25 -1.13 18.50
CA GLY A 264 -5.93 -1.72 18.66
C GLY A 264 -5.92 -3.25 18.76
N SER A 265 -7.04 -3.92 18.54
CA SER A 265 -7.05 -5.38 18.40
C SER A 265 -6.40 -5.80 17.08
N LEU A 266 -5.76 -6.97 17.08
CA LEU A 266 -5.02 -7.51 15.95
C LEU A 266 -5.71 -8.78 15.44
N VAL A 267 -5.99 -8.84 14.14
CA VAL A 267 -6.58 -10.03 13.49
C VAL A 267 -5.66 -10.49 12.37
N LYS A 268 -5.27 -11.76 12.38
CA LYS A 268 -4.45 -12.38 11.32
C LYS A 268 -5.35 -12.70 10.13
N SER A 269 -4.95 -12.32 8.91
CA SER A 269 -5.70 -12.70 7.71
C SER A 269 -5.36 -14.13 7.26
N ALA A 270 -6.21 -14.69 6.42
CA ALA A 270 -5.95 -15.96 5.74
C ALA A 270 -5.03 -15.85 4.52
N LEU A 271 -4.40 -14.69 4.27
CA LEU A 271 -3.47 -14.54 3.17
C LEU A 271 -2.22 -15.40 3.39
N PRO A 272 -1.64 -15.96 2.32
CA PRO A 272 -0.30 -16.51 2.40
C PRO A 272 0.71 -15.41 2.73
N GLY A 273 1.89 -15.82 3.21
CA GLY A 273 2.93 -14.86 3.54
C GLY A 273 3.35 -14.04 2.31
N PHE A 274 3.56 -12.74 2.49
CA PHE A 274 4.12 -11.86 1.46
C PHE A 274 5.20 -10.95 2.03
N ASP A 275 6.21 -10.65 1.22
CA ASP A 275 7.34 -9.80 1.60
C ASP A 275 7.12 -8.38 1.03
N PRO A 276 6.77 -7.36 1.84
CA PRO A 276 6.54 -6.00 1.34
C PRO A 276 7.74 -5.38 0.60
N ALA A 277 8.96 -5.87 0.83
CA ALA A 277 10.16 -5.39 0.18
C ALA A 277 10.38 -5.99 -1.22
N LYS A 278 9.59 -6.99 -1.64
CA LYS A 278 9.71 -7.66 -2.94
C LYS A 278 8.39 -7.78 -3.69
N ASP A 279 7.30 -8.01 -2.96
CA ASP A 279 5.98 -8.24 -3.51
C ASP A 279 5.12 -6.98 -3.46
N GLU A 280 4.32 -6.75 -4.51
CA GLU A 280 3.28 -5.73 -4.52
C GLU A 280 1.97 -6.31 -3.96
N LEU A 281 1.35 -5.59 -3.02
CA LEU A 281 0.04 -5.94 -2.46
C LEU A 281 -0.94 -4.81 -2.76
N THR A 282 -2.04 -5.11 -3.43
CA THR A 282 -3.17 -4.18 -3.60
C THR A 282 -4.43 -4.79 -3.02
N ILE A 283 -5.12 -4.06 -2.15
CA ILE A 283 -6.38 -4.49 -1.53
C ILE A 283 -7.48 -3.55 -1.99
N PHE A 284 -8.53 -4.11 -2.60
CA PHE A 284 -9.80 -3.44 -2.85
C PHE A 284 -10.82 -3.97 -1.85
N GLY A 285 -11.07 -3.21 -0.79
CA GLY A 285 -11.99 -3.62 0.26
C GLY A 285 -13.34 -2.94 0.13
N ASN A 286 -14.40 -3.68 0.47
CA ASN A 286 -15.75 -3.16 0.66
C ASN A 286 -16.36 -3.75 1.96
N MET A 287 -17.66 -3.53 2.20
CA MET A 287 -18.31 -4.00 3.44
C MET A 287 -18.59 -5.52 3.50
N PHE A 288 -18.48 -6.23 2.37
CA PHE A 288 -18.77 -7.65 2.23
C PHE A 288 -17.49 -8.47 2.09
N ASP A 289 -16.61 -8.03 1.20
CA ASP A 289 -15.42 -8.77 0.80
C ASP A 289 -14.25 -7.85 0.46
N TRP A 290 -13.05 -8.42 0.51
CA TRP A 290 -11.82 -7.79 0.03
C TRP A 290 -11.28 -8.59 -1.15
N THR A 291 -11.04 -7.92 -2.27
CA THR A 291 -10.20 -8.46 -3.35
C THR A 291 -8.76 -8.04 -3.11
N VAL A 292 -7.89 -9.01 -2.84
CA VAL A 292 -6.47 -8.81 -2.62
C VAL A 292 -5.69 -9.31 -3.82
N LYS A 293 -4.98 -8.42 -4.50
CA LYS A 293 -4.01 -8.74 -5.53
C LYS A 293 -2.62 -8.77 -4.92
N LEU A 294 -2.00 -9.94 -4.88
CA LEU A 294 -0.60 -10.15 -4.54
C LEU A 294 0.19 -10.38 -5.84
N SER A 295 1.33 -9.72 -5.96
CA SER A 295 2.03 -9.55 -7.22
C SER A 295 3.51 -9.78 -7.01
N THR A 296 3.99 -10.97 -7.38
CA THR A 296 5.40 -11.38 -7.26
C THR A 296 6.14 -11.11 -8.57
N ASP A 297 7.42 -11.48 -8.67
CA ASP A 297 8.21 -11.29 -9.89
C ASP A 297 7.62 -11.99 -11.13
N LYS A 298 6.92 -13.11 -10.94
CA LYS A 298 6.46 -13.99 -12.03
C LYS A 298 4.96 -14.21 -12.05
N ASP A 299 4.27 -14.07 -10.91
CA ASP A 299 2.89 -14.48 -10.78
C ASP A 299 2.03 -13.38 -10.14
N ASP A 300 0.75 -13.34 -10.54
CA ASP A 300 -0.28 -12.54 -9.89
C ASP A 300 -1.26 -13.49 -9.21
N TYR A 301 -1.42 -13.35 -7.90
CA TYR A 301 -2.41 -14.05 -7.12
C TYR A 301 -3.52 -13.09 -6.71
N TYR A 302 -4.76 -13.56 -6.82
CA TYR A 302 -5.96 -12.86 -6.41
C TYR A 302 -6.65 -13.68 -5.32
N TYR A 303 -6.87 -13.08 -4.16
CA TYR A 303 -7.56 -13.67 -3.03
C TYR A 303 -8.81 -12.86 -2.72
N ALA A 304 -9.94 -13.54 -2.53
CA ALA A 304 -11.15 -12.96 -1.97
C ALA A 304 -11.19 -13.29 -0.48
N LEU A 305 -11.25 -12.29 0.38
CA LEU A 305 -11.38 -12.45 1.82
C LEU A 305 -12.73 -11.94 2.31
N ASP A 306 -13.28 -12.54 3.35
CA ASP A 306 -14.45 -12.00 4.02
C ASP A 306 -14.10 -10.72 4.78
N ALA A 307 -14.94 -9.68 4.69
CA ALA A 307 -14.65 -8.38 5.30
C ALA A 307 -14.81 -8.36 6.84
N THR A 308 -15.39 -9.39 7.44
CA THR A 308 -15.63 -9.48 8.89
C THR A 308 -14.55 -10.26 9.63
N ASP A 309 -14.13 -11.41 9.12
CA ASP A 309 -13.13 -12.28 9.78
C ASP A 309 -11.82 -12.45 8.99
N TYR A 310 -11.75 -11.92 7.77
CA TYR A 310 -10.58 -12.01 6.88
C TYR A 310 -10.20 -13.44 6.51
N SER A 311 -11.15 -14.38 6.58
CA SER A 311 -11.03 -15.74 6.09
C SER A 311 -11.00 -15.78 4.56
N LEU A 312 -10.35 -16.80 4.01
CA LEU A 312 -10.22 -16.97 2.57
C LEU A 312 -11.52 -17.53 1.98
N ILE A 313 -12.14 -16.78 1.07
CA ILE A 313 -13.33 -17.21 0.33
C ILE A 313 -12.94 -17.93 -0.95
N LYS A 314 -12.04 -17.32 -1.75
CA LYS A 314 -11.64 -17.85 -3.06
C LYS A 314 -10.26 -17.35 -3.46
N GLU A 315 -9.57 -18.14 -4.26
CA GLU A 315 -8.28 -17.76 -4.87
C GLU A 315 -8.30 -17.94 -6.39
N HIS A 316 -7.49 -17.16 -7.08
CA HIS A 316 -7.22 -17.27 -8.50
C HIS A 316 -5.79 -16.82 -8.79
N ALA A 317 -5.12 -17.43 -9.76
CA ALA A 317 -3.73 -17.12 -10.06
C ALA A 317 -3.48 -17.02 -11.57
N TYR A 318 -2.69 -16.04 -11.95
CA TYR A 318 -2.11 -15.91 -13.28
C TYR A 318 -0.61 -16.17 -13.16
N LYS A 319 -0.11 -17.14 -13.91
CA LYS A 319 1.30 -17.55 -13.89
C LYS A 319 2.06 -16.99 -15.09
N ASP A 320 3.38 -16.93 -14.95
CA ASP A 320 4.32 -16.58 -16.04
C ASP A 320 4.12 -15.17 -16.63
N ILE A 321 3.82 -14.21 -15.76
CA ILE A 321 3.69 -12.80 -16.12
C ILE A 321 5.08 -12.19 -16.18
N ARG A 322 5.53 -11.86 -17.39
CA ARG A 322 6.80 -11.16 -17.61
C ARG A 322 6.67 -9.68 -17.26
N ARG A 323 7.26 -9.29 -16.12
CA ARG A 323 7.23 -7.92 -15.59
C ARG A 323 8.54 -7.14 -15.83
N SER A 324 9.65 -7.84 -16.03
CA SER A 324 10.96 -7.22 -16.21
C SER A 324 11.40 -7.19 -17.68
N VAL A 325 12.14 -6.14 -18.01
CA VAL A 325 12.86 -6.04 -19.29
C VAL A 325 14.18 -6.80 -19.14
N PRO A 326 14.48 -7.79 -19.99
CA PRO A 326 15.78 -8.45 -19.97
C PRO A 326 16.91 -7.45 -20.28
N GLY A 327 18.01 -7.47 -19.52
CA GLY A 327 19.22 -6.68 -19.76
C GLY A 327 19.62 -5.76 -18.60
N LEU A 328 20.69 -4.97 -18.80
CA LEU A 328 21.23 -4.10 -17.76
C LEU A 328 20.21 -3.01 -17.37
N SER A 329 19.69 -3.07 -16.14
CA SER A 329 18.89 -2.01 -15.56
C SER A 329 19.69 -1.28 -14.48
N PHE A 330 19.48 0.03 -14.38
CA PHE A 330 20.02 0.87 -13.30
C PHE A 330 18.94 1.25 -12.26
N THR A 331 17.69 0.88 -12.51
CA THR A 331 16.56 1.14 -11.63
C THR A 331 15.87 -0.18 -11.29
N SER A 332 15.66 -0.43 -10.00
CA SER A 332 14.95 -1.60 -9.50
C SER A 332 14.10 -1.21 -8.29
N PRO A 333 12.86 -1.72 -8.17
CA PRO A 333 12.03 -1.54 -6.99
C PRO A 333 12.66 -2.10 -5.69
N ASP A 334 13.61 -3.02 -5.83
CA ASP A 334 14.27 -3.70 -4.71
C ASP A 334 15.46 -2.91 -4.14
N ASP A 335 15.89 -1.86 -4.83
CA ASP A 335 17.14 -1.17 -4.54
C ASP A 335 16.91 0.15 -3.83
N LYS A 336 17.65 0.36 -2.73
CA LYS A 336 17.67 1.65 -2.02
C LYS A 336 18.37 2.75 -2.82
N PHE A 337 19.34 2.37 -3.66
CA PHE A 337 20.17 3.27 -4.46
C PHE A 337 20.33 2.72 -5.89
N VAL A 338 20.59 3.62 -6.83
CA VAL A 338 20.84 3.27 -8.24
C VAL A 338 22.04 2.32 -8.33
N LYS A 339 21.83 1.11 -8.83
CA LYS A 339 22.89 0.10 -9.04
C LYS A 339 22.61 -0.74 -10.30
N PRO A 340 23.66 -1.21 -11.00
CA PRO A 340 23.50 -2.08 -12.17
C PRO A 340 22.96 -3.47 -11.76
N ARG A 341 21.95 -3.97 -12.49
CA ARG A 341 21.42 -5.34 -12.41
C ARG A 341 21.39 -6.00 -13.78
N PHE A 342 21.73 -7.28 -13.84
CA PHE A 342 21.78 -8.10 -15.07
C PHE A 342 20.54 -9.00 -15.21
#